data_AF-A0A7V0RK57-F1
#
_entry.id   AF-A0A7V0RK57-F1
#
_cell.length_a   1.000
_cell.length_b   1.000
_cell.length_c   1.000
_cell.angle_alpha   90.00
_cell.angle_beta   90.00
_cell.angle_gamma   90.00
#
_symmetry.space_group_name_H-M   'P 1'
#
loop_
_entity.id
_entity.type
_entity.pdbx_description
1 polymer ?
#
loop_
_entity_poly.entity_id
_entity_poly.type
_entity_poly.pdbx_seq_one_letter_code
_entity_poly.pdbx_strand_id
1 'polypeptide(L)' 'MKTALFSGATLVFDLDGTLVDTAPDLVGTLNHILGELALPAVTAEQFRPFISFGAR' A
#
# COMPACT_ATOMS: atom_id res chain seq x y z
N MET A 1 36.51 -1.48 2.46
CA MET A 1 35.72 -1.23 3.69
C MET A 1 34.36 -0.71 3.27
N LYS A 2 33.28 -1.50 3.44
CA LYS A 2 31.90 -1.10 3.09
C LYS A 2 30.95 -1.28 4.29
N THR A 3 31.50 -1.17 5.50
CA THR A 3 30.83 -1.59 6.74
C THR A 3 30.19 -0.44 7.52
N ALA A 4 30.25 0.80 7.03
CA ALA A 4 29.88 2.00 7.80
C ALA A 4 28.66 2.76 7.26
N LEU A 5 27.92 2.24 6.28
CA LEU A 5 26.85 3.02 5.61
C LEU A 5 25.68 3.42 6.54
N PHE A 6 25.48 2.70 7.65
CA PHE A 6 24.34 2.93 8.55
C PHE A 6 24.71 2.82 10.04
N SER A 7 26.00 3.00 10.40
CA SER A 7 26.43 2.87 11.79
C SER A 7 25.77 3.93 12.67
N GLY A 8 24.96 3.50 13.64
CA GLY A 8 24.20 4.40 14.53
C GLY A 8 22.90 4.95 13.93
N ALA A 9 22.51 4.53 12.72
CA ALA A 9 21.25 4.95 12.11
C ALA A 9 20.07 4.09 12.60
N THR A 10 18.90 4.71 12.74
CA THR A 10 17.62 4.00 12.83
C THR A 10 16.92 4.12 11.48
N LEU A 11 16.57 2.98 10.89
CA LEU A 11 15.89 2.90 9.60
C LEU A 11 14.40 2.62 9.85
N VAL A 12 13.55 3.49 9.31
CA VAL A 12 12.09 3.31 9.35
C VAL A 12 11.62 3.12 7.93
N PHE A 13 10.82 2.08 7.72
CA PHE A 13 10.21 1.77 6.45
C PHE A 13 8.71 1.98 6.58
N ASP A 14 8.13 2.61 5.59
CA ASP A 14 6.70 2.54 5.37
C ASP A 14 6.31 1.07 5.07
N LEU A 15 5.04 0.72 5.28
CA LEU A 15 4.53 -0.62 5.04
C LEU A 15 3.92 -0.71 3.63
N ASP A 16 2.88 0.08 3.39
CA ASP A 16 2.03 0.02 2.20
C ASP A 16 2.79 0.47 0.96
N GLY A 17 2.89 -0.40 -0.03
CA GLY A 17 3.62 -0.12 -1.27
C GLY A 17 5.15 -0.09 -1.12
N THR A 18 5.68 -0.23 0.10
CA THR A 18 7.13 -0.31 0.38
C THR A 18 7.56 -1.72 0.74
N LEU A 19 7.06 -2.28 1.84
CA LEU A 19 7.38 -3.64 2.27
C LEU A 19 6.34 -4.65 1.78
N VAL A 20 5.09 -4.22 1.58
CA VAL A 20 3.99 -5.08 1.18
C VAL A 20 3.16 -4.40 0.09
N ASP A 21 2.83 -5.13 -0.99
CA ASP A 21 1.83 -4.67 -1.98
C ASP A 21 0.42 -4.91 -1.42
N THR A 22 -0.05 -3.96 -0.61
CA THR A 22 -1.38 -4.02 0.03
C THR A 22 -2.52 -3.60 -0.90
N ALA A 23 -2.21 -3.21 -2.15
CA ALA A 23 -3.21 -2.73 -3.08
C ALA A 23 -4.36 -3.72 -3.35
N PRO A 24 -4.12 -5.03 -3.56
CA PRO A 24 -5.20 -5.99 -3.78
C PRO A 24 -6.17 -6.10 -2.59
N ASP A 25 -5.64 -6.10 -1.37
CA ASP A 25 -6.45 -6.26 -0.15
C ASP A 25 -7.28 -5.00 0.15
N LEU A 26 -6.71 -3.83 -0.10
CA LEU A 26 -7.43 -2.55 0.05
C LEU A 26 -8.58 -2.43 -0.97
N VAL A 27 -8.36 -2.85 -2.23
CA VAL A 27 -9.42 -2.90 -3.25
C VAL A 27 -10.50 -3.92 -2.87
N GLY A 28 -10.10 -5.10 -2.38
CA GLY A 28 -11.04 -6.12 -1.92
C GLY A 28 -11.91 -5.62 -0.77
N THR A 29 -11.30 -4.98 0.22
CA THR A 29 -12.00 -4.41 1.39
C THR A 29 -12.97 -3.29 0.99
N LEU A 30 -12.54 -2.38 0.10
CA LEU A 30 -13.41 -1.34 -0.42
C LEU A 30 -14.62 -1.93 -1.14
N ASN A 31 -14.41 -2.89 -2.03
CA ASN A 31 -15.50 -3.52 -2.78
C ASN A 31 -16.44 -4.33 -1.88
N HIS A 32 -15.94 -4.88 -0.77
CA HIS A 32 -16.78 -5.51 0.24
C HIS A 32 -17.76 -4.49 0.85
N ILE A 33 -17.26 -3.34 1.31
CA ILE A 33 -18.09 -2.27 1.91
C ILE A 33 -19.07 -1.66 0.89
N LEU A 34 -18.61 -1.42 -0.35
CA LEU A 34 -19.48 -0.92 -1.42
C LEU A 34 -20.64 -1.88 -1.70
N GLY A 35 -20.37 -3.20 -1.67
CA GLY A 35 -21.39 -4.23 -1.81
C GLY A 35 -22.45 -4.17 -0.71
N GLU A 36 -22.05 -3.96 0.55
CA GLU A 36 -22.99 -3.80 1.68
C GLU A 36 -23.89 -2.56 1.53
N LEU A 37 -23.38 -1.51 0.88
CA LEU A 37 -24.11 -0.27 0.62
C LEU A 37 -24.89 -0.28 -0.70
N ALA A 38 -24.92 -1.41 -1.42
CA ALA A 38 -25.50 -1.55 -2.76
C ALA A 38 -24.95 -0.53 -3.78
N LEU A 39 -23.66 -0.19 -3.65
CA LEU A 39 -22.93 0.70 -4.55
C LEU A 39 -22.10 -0.10 -5.57
N PRO A 40 -21.78 0.47 -6.75
CA PRO A 40 -20.95 -0.19 -7.75
C PRO A 40 -19.53 -0.45 -7.23
N ALA A 41 -18.97 -1.62 -7.53
CA ALA A 41 -17.57 -1.94 -7.27
C ALA A 41 -16.62 -1.11 -8.16
N VAL A 42 -15.39 -0.92 -7.68
CA VAL A 42 -14.30 -0.27 -8.42
C VAL A 42 -13.27 -1.31 -8.89
N THR A 43 -12.63 -1.03 -10.02
CA THR A 43 -11.49 -1.84 -10.49
C THR A 43 -10.21 -1.44 -9.75
N ALA A 44 -9.23 -2.35 -9.76
CA ALA A 44 -7.91 -2.06 -9.20
C ALA A 44 -7.28 -0.85 -9.88
N GLU A 45 -7.39 -0.71 -11.20
CA GLU A 45 -6.85 0.41 -11.97
C GLU A 45 -7.47 1.75 -11.56
N GLN A 46 -8.77 1.77 -11.29
CA GLN A 46 -9.46 2.97 -10.83
C GLN A 46 -8.99 3.40 -9.44
N PHE A 47 -8.71 2.43 -8.56
CA PHE A 47 -8.43 2.72 -7.15
C PHE A 47 -6.93 2.84 -6.83
N ARG A 48 -6.05 2.24 -7.64
CA ARG A 48 -4.59 2.24 -7.41
C ARG A 48 -3.97 3.63 -7.22
N PRO A 49 -4.40 4.70 -7.92
CA PRO A 49 -3.89 6.05 -7.70
C PRO A 49 -4.14 6.63 -6.30
N PHE A 50 -5.10 6.06 -5.55
CA PHE A 50 -5.46 6.51 -4.20
C PHE A 50 -4.78 5.70 -3.09
N ILE A 51 -4.04 4.66 -3.45
CA ILE A 51 -3.28 3.81 -2.52
C ILE A 51 -1.85 4.34 -2.44
N SER A 52 -1.25 4.35 -1.25
CA SER A 52 0.17 4.72 -1.08
C SER A 52 1.05 3.94 -2.06
N PHE A 53 1.94 4.65 -2.75
CA PHE A 53 2.96 4.02 -3.60
C PHE A 53 4.21 3.58 -2.80
N GLY A 54 4.17 3.73 -1.47
CA GLY A 54 5.32 3.58 -0.61
C GLY A 54 6.37 4.68 -0.86
N ALA A 55 7.61 4.40 -0.49
CA ALA A 55 8.76 5.31 -0.65
C ALA A 55 9.31 5.38 -2.09
N ARG A 56 8.45 5.22 -3.11
CA ARG A 56 8.83 5.30 -4.52
C ARG A 56 9.10 6.74 -4.99
#